data_AF-S2EAR3-F1
#
_entry.id   AF-S2EAR3-F1
#
_cell.length_a   1.000
_cell.length_b   1.000
_cell.length_c   1.000
_cell.angle_alpha   90.00
_cell.angle_beta   90.00
_cell.angle_gamma   90.00
#
_symmetry.space_group_name_H-M   'P 1'
#
loop_
_entity.id
_entity.type
_entity.pdbx_description
1 polymer ?
#
loop_
_entity_poly.entity_id
_entity_poly.type
_entity_poly.pdbx_seq_one_letter_code
_entity_poly.pdbx_strand_id
1 'polypeptide(L)' 'MNHQNTKNTEFYANCTAYFEFLRKKGANDDSFEDEYYFTMPAISSH' A
#
# COMPACT_ATOMS: atom_id res chain seq x y z
N MET A 1 -6.09 -2.21 22.31
CA MET A 1 -6.26 -2.86 20.98
C MET A 1 -5.08 -2.47 20.09
N ASN A 2 -4.06 -3.34 19.90
CA ASN A 2 -2.86 -2.99 19.10
C ASN A 2 -2.54 -3.98 17.95
N HIS A 3 -3.31 -5.07 17.79
CA HIS A 3 -3.04 -6.08 16.76
C HIS A 3 -3.43 -5.67 15.33
N GLN A 4 -4.18 -4.57 15.17
CA GLN A 4 -4.60 -4.10 13.85
C GLN A 4 -3.51 -3.27 13.15
N ASN A 5 -2.63 -2.62 13.91
CA ASN A 5 -1.61 -1.73 13.33
C ASN A 5 -0.49 -2.55 12.67
N THR A 6 0.00 -3.61 13.34
CA THR A 6 1.09 -4.44 12.83
C THR A 6 0.75 -5.19 11.53
N LYS A 7 -0.47 -5.75 11.44
CA LYS A 7 -0.94 -6.44 10.24
C LYS A 7 -1.15 -5.48 9.06
N ASN A 8 -1.57 -4.25 9.33
CA ASN A 8 -1.72 -3.24 8.30
C ASN A 8 -0.36 -2.79 7.76
N THR A 9 0.65 -2.64 8.62
CA THR A 9 2.01 -2.28 8.19
C THR A 9 2.61 -3.30 7.21
N GLU A 10 2.48 -4.60 7.51
CA GLU A 10 2.97 -5.66 6.61
C GLU A 10 2.21 -5.69 5.29
N PHE A 11 0.89 -5.53 5.33
CA PHE A 11 0.06 -5.45 4.12
C PHE A 11 0.49 -4.28 3.22
N TYR A 12 0.58 -3.07 3.77
CA TYR A 12 1.00 -1.89 2.99
C TYR A 12 2.44 -2.01 2.48
N ALA A 13 3.35 -2.59 3.26
CA ALA A 13 4.72 -2.85 2.83
C ALA A 13 4.78 -3.82 1.65
N ASN A 14 3.98 -4.89 1.68
CA ASN A 14 3.89 -5.86 0.58
C ASN A 14 3.30 -5.22 -0.68
N CYS A 15 2.26 -4.41 -0.56
CA CYS A 15 1.71 -3.65 -1.69
C CYS A 15 2.75 -2.69 -2.29
N THR A 16 3.51 -1.97 -1.46
CA THR A 16 4.60 -1.11 -1.93
C THR A 16 5.64 -1.90 -2.71
N ALA A 17 6.04 -3.08 -2.22
CA ALA A 17 7.00 -3.95 -2.92
C ALA A 17 6.46 -4.44 -4.28
N TYR A 18 5.17 -4.75 -4.37
CA TYR A 18 4.50 -5.09 -5.63
C TYR A 18 4.56 -3.93 -6.64
N PHE A 19 4.22 -2.72 -6.21
CA PHE A 19 4.30 -1.53 -7.09
C PHE A 19 5.74 -1.22 -7.52
N GLU A 20 6.74 -1.41 -6.65
CA GLU A 20 8.15 -1.30 -7.04
C GLU A 20 8.54 -2.32 -8.11
N PHE A 21 8.07 -3.57 -7.97
CA PHE A 21 8.32 -4.62 -8.95
C PHE A 21 7.69 -4.29 -10.32
N LEU A 22 6.45 -3.82 -10.33
CA LEU A 22 5.77 -3.37 -11.56
C LEU A 22 6.54 -2.23 -12.23
N ARG A 23 6.91 -1.19 -11.46
CA ARG A 23 7.71 -0.05 -11.96
C ARG A 23 9.04 -0.48 -12.57
N LYS A 24 9.75 -1.42 -11.93
CA LYS A 24 11.00 -1.99 -12.48
C LYS A 24 10.79 -2.74 -13.80
N LYS A 25 9.60 -3.31 -14.01
CA LYS A 25 9.21 -3.97 -15.27
C LYS A 25 8.66 -3.00 -16.32
N GLY A 26 8.50 -1.72 -16.00
CA GLY A 26 7.81 -0.76 -16.88
C GLY A 26 6.31 -1.02 -17.00
N ALA A 27 5.74 -1.74 -16.03
CA ALA A 27 4.31 -1.99 -15.91
C ALA A 27 3.74 -1.12 -14.78
N ASN A 28 2.44 -0.87 -14.86
CA ASN A 28 1.65 -0.23 -13.82
C ASN A 28 0.35 -1.02 -13.64
N ASP A 29 -0.26 -0.84 -12.48
CA ASP A 29 -1.55 -1.43 -12.12
C ASP A 29 -2.40 -0.32 -11.51
N ASP A 30 -2.80 0.63 -12.36
CA ASP A 30 -3.43 1.89 -11.97
C ASP A 30 -4.71 1.66 -11.16
N SER A 31 -5.50 0.64 -11.55
CA SER A 31 -6.73 0.25 -10.84
C SER A 31 -6.45 -0.20 -9.41
N PHE A 32 -5.38 -0.98 -9.20
CA PHE A 32 -4.99 -1.43 -7.87
C PHE A 32 -4.33 -0.31 -7.06
N GLU A 33 -3.58 0.57 -7.71
CA GLU A 33 -2.95 1.75 -7.09
C GLU A 33 -4.01 2.72 -6.53
N ASP A 34 -5.08 2.99 -7.30
CA ASP A 34 -6.21 3.81 -6.85
C ASP A 34 -6.92 3.20 -5.62
N GLU A 35 -7.20 1.89 -5.64
CA GLU A 35 -7.82 1.19 -4.51
C GLU A 35 -6.90 1.17 -3.27
N TYR A 36 -5.59 0.98 -3.48
CA TYR A 36 -4.58 1.02 -2.43
C TYR A 36 -4.54 2.39 -1.74
N TYR A 37 -4.53 3.49 -2.49
CA TYR A 37 -4.55 4.83 -1.90
C TYR A 37 -5.90 5.19 -1.27
N PHE A 38 -7.02 4.68 -1.81
CA PHE A 38 -8.34 4.88 -1.22
C PHE A 38 -8.50 4.16 0.14
N THR A 39 -7.89 2.99 0.29
CA THR A 39 -7.95 2.19 1.53
C THR A 39 -6.86 2.52 2.54
N MET A 40 -5.83 3.28 2.13
CA MET A 40 -4.78 3.72 3.03
C MET A 40 -5.36 4.66 4.09
N PRO A 41 -5.21 4.37 5.39
CA PRO A 41 -5.64 5.28 6.43
C PRO A 41 -4.91 6.60 6.23
N ALA A 42 -5.64 7.71 6.21
CA ALA A 42 -5.04 9.03 6.16
C ALA A 42 -4.09 9.17 7.36
N ILE A 43 -2.78 9.04 7.13
CA ILE A 43 -1.76 9.32 8.12
C ILE A 43 -1.59 10.84 8.17
N SER A 44 -2.66 11.54 8.57
CA SER A 44 -2.63 12.93 8.94
C SER A 44 -1.98 12.99 10.33
N SER A 45 -0.66 13.20 10.37
CA SER A 45 -0.02 13.69 11.60
C SER A 45 -0.54 15.10 11.85
N HIS A 46 -1.43 15.26 12.84
CA HIS A 46 -1.77 16.57 13.42
C HIS A 46 -0.88 16.83 14.63
#